data_AF-A0A257AUE7-F1
#
_entry.id   AF-A0A257AUE7-F1
#
_cell.length_a   1.000
_cell.length_b   1.000
_cell.length_c   1.000
_cell.angle_alpha   90.00
_cell.angle_beta   90.00
_cell.angle_gamma   90.00
#
_symmetry.space_group_name_H-M   'P 1'
#
loop_
_entity.id
_entity.type
_entity.pdbx_description
1 polymer ?
#
loop_
_entity_poly.entity_id
_entity_poly.type
_entity_poly.pdbx_seq_one_letter_code
_entity_poly.pdbx_strand_id
1 'polypeptide(L)'
;DGPRAAPAIDGDRVYTYGPEAVLTCLDWKTGKKRWSIDGRKEFGVRKEFFGAAPSPLIEGDRLLLNIGGAHAAGIVALNKLTGTVIWKALNDEAGYASPTVATIGGERHA
;
A
#
# COMPACT_ATOMS: atom_id res chain seq x y z
N ASP A 1 -17.87 -0.01 -1.85
CA ASP A 1 -16.99 -1.13 -2.25
C ASP A 1 -16.03 -1.54 -1.15
N GLY A 2 -15.95 -2.84 -0.87
CA GLY A 2 -14.97 -3.43 0.03
C GLY A 2 -13.59 -3.57 -0.63
N PRO A 3 -12.53 -3.88 0.16
CA PRO A 3 -11.20 -4.10 -0.39
C PRO A 3 -11.21 -5.32 -1.31
N ARG A 4 -10.70 -5.15 -2.54
CA ARG A 4 -10.47 -6.25 -3.49
C ARG A 4 -9.10 -6.92 -3.27
N ALA A 5 -8.22 -6.22 -2.55
CA ALA A 5 -6.93 -6.69 -2.10
C ALA A 5 -7.02 -7.44 -0.76
N ALA A 6 -6.08 -8.34 -0.49
CA ALA A 6 -5.95 -8.94 0.83
C ALA A 6 -5.43 -7.89 1.82
N PRO A 7 -5.99 -7.82 3.05
CA PRO A 7 -5.43 -6.96 4.08
C PRO A 7 -4.09 -7.50 4.57
N ALA A 8 -3.20 -6.60 5.01
CA ALA A 8 -2.03 -6.98 5.80
C ALA A 8 -2.29 -6.75 7.28
N ILE A 9 -1.78 -7.62 8.14
CA ILE A 9 -1.90 -7.52 9.59
C ILE A 9 -0.49 -7.53 10.18
N ASP A 10 -0.23 -6.60 11.11
CA ASP A 10 1.01 -6.55 11.87
C ASP A 10 0.70 -6.06 13.30
N GLY A 11 0.90 -6.93 14.29
CA GLY A 11 0.57 -6.64 15.69
C GLY A 11 -0.90 -6.26 15.89
N ASP A 12 -1.13 -5.04 16.37
CA ASP A 12 -2.46 -4.45 16.65
C ASP A 12 -3.02 -3.63 15.47
N ARG A 13 -2.47 -3.77 14.26
CA ARG A 13 -2.84 -2.99 13.07
C ARG A 13 -3.31 -3.86 11.91
N VAL A 14 -4.33 -3.37 11.21
CA VAL A 14 -4.81 -3.90 9.93
C VAL A 14 -4.63 -2.84 8.86
N TYR A 15 -4.05 -3.22 7.73
CA TYR A 15 -3.86 -2.35 6.57
C TYR A 15 -4.75 -2.84 5.43
N THR A 16 -5.63 -1.97 4.94
CA THR A 16 -6.54 -2.28 3.84
C THR A 16 -6.33 -1.31 2.69
N TYR A 17 -6.41 -1.82 1.46
CA TYR A 17 -6.39 -0.99 0.25
C TYR A 17 -7.64 -1.27 -0.58
N GLY A 18 -8.41 -0.20 -0.82
CA GLY A 18 -9.70 -0.29 -1.51
C GLY A 18 -9.63 0.12 -2.99
N PRO A 19 -10.66 -0.23 -3.77
CA PRO A 19 -10.72 0.09 -5.21
C PRO A 19 -10.72 1.58 -5.52
N GLU A 20 -11.07 2.43 -4.55
CA GLU A 20 -10.98 3.89 -4.66
C GLU A 20 -9.56 4.44 -4.39
N ALA A 21 -8.55 3.58 -4.35
CA ALA A 21 -7.16 3.92 -4.03
C ALA A 21 -6.99 4.53 -2.63
N VAL A 22 -7.83 4.11 -1.68
CA VAL A 22 -7.73 4.54 -0.28
C VAL A 22 -7.01 3.46 0.51
N LEU A 23 -5.84 3.81 1.04
CA LEU A 23 -5.08 2.98 1.99
C LEU A 23 -5.48 3.38 3.42
N THR A 24 -5.82 2.41 4.25
CA THR A 24 -6.27 2.67 5.62
C THR A 24 -5.55 1.77 6.60
N CYS A 25 -5.07 2.34 7.70
CA CYS A 25 -4.64 1.60 8.88
C CYS A 25 -5.73 1.66 9.95
N LEU A 26 -6.14 0.50 10.42
CA LEU A 26 -7.15 0.30 11.45
C LEU A 26 -6.51 -0.35 12.68
N ASP A 27 -7.06 -0.04 13.85
CA ASP A 27 -6.83 -0.81 15.06
C ASP A 27 -7.48 -2.20 14.95
N TRP A 28 -6.71 -3.26 15.20
CA TRP A 28 -7.15 -4.66 15.08
C TRP A 28 -8.37 -4.96 15.96
N LYS A 29 -8.37 -4.48 17.21
CA LYS A 29 -9.39 -4.84 18.19
C LYS A 29 -10.70 -4.08 17.98
N THR A 30 -10.60 -2.81 17.63
CA THR A 30 -11.74 -1.88 17.62
C THR A 30 -12.21 -1.51 16.22
N GLY A 31 -11.42 -1.80 15.18
CA GLY A 31 -11.68 -1.35 13.81
C GLY A 31 -11.56 0.16 13.63
N LYS A 32 -11.13 0.92 14.66
CA LYS A 32 -10.99 2.37 14.57
C LYS A 32 -9.84 2.74 13.64
N LYS A 33 -10.08 3.72 12.77
CA LYS A 33 -9.05 4.28 11.90
C LYS A 33 -7.94 4.94 12.73
N ARG A 34 -6.70 4.51 12.48
CA ARG A 34 -5.48 5.13 13.01
C ARG A 34 -4.97 6.20 12.04
N TRP A 35 -4.88 5.87 10.77
CA TRP A 35 -4.56 6.81 9.70
C TRP A 35 -5.12 6.32 8.36
N SER A 36 -5.18 7.20 7.37
CA SER A 36 -5.59 6.86 6.01
C SER A 36 -4.96 7.82 5.01
N ILE A 37 -4.73 7.30 3.80
CA ILE A 37 -4.17 8.03 2.67
C ILE A 37 -5.12 7.87 1.49
N ASP A 38 -5.47 9.01 0.89
CA ASP A 38 -6.19 9.08 -0.37
C ASP A 38 -5.16 9.06 -1.50
N GLY A 39 -4.94 7.90 -2.10
CA GLY A 39 -3.89 7.73 -3.11
C GLY A 39 -4.11 8.56 -4.36
N ARG A 40 -5.36 8.95 -4.66
CA ARG A 40 -5.64 9.85 -5.77
C ARG A 40 -5.13 11.24 -5.50
N LYS A 41 -5.32 11.75 -4.29
CA LYS A 41 -4.85 13.07 -3.88
C LYS A 41 -3.34 13.10 -3.68
N GLU A 42 -2.81 12.13 -2.95
CA GLU A 42 -1.40 12.14 -2.54
C GLU A 42 -0.46 11.68 -3.66
N PHE A 43 -0.91 10.77 -4.54
CA PHE A 43 -0.06 10.14 -5.54
C PHE A 43 -0.60 10.25 -6.98
N GLY A 44 -1.73 10.93 -7.20
CA GLY A 44 -2.29 11.07 -8.54
C GLY A 44 -2.78 9.76 -9.16
N VAL A 45 -3.16 8.78 -8.34
CA VAL A 45 -3.71 7.49 -8.81
C VAL A 45 -4.98 7.74 -9.62
N ARG A 46 -5.05 7.16 -10.82
CA ARG A 46 -6.23 7.23 -11.68
C ARG A 46 -7.29 6.20 -11.28
N LYS A 47 -8.56 6.53 -11.51
CA LYS A 47 -9.65 5.59 -11.31
C LYS A 47 -9.75 4.66 -12.52
N GLU A 48 -9.32 3.43 -12.34
CA GLU A 48 -9.49 2.38 -13.34
C GLU A 48 -10.88 1.74 -13.27
N PHE A 49 -11.32 1.12 -14.38
CA PHE A 49 -12.65 0.50 -14.51
C PHE A 49 -12.94 -0.53 -13.41
N PHE A 50 -11.92 -1.30 -13.01
CA PHE A 50 -12.02 -2.30 -11.94
C PHE A 50 -11.45 -1.81 -10.59
N GLY A 51 -11.01 -0.55 -10.50
CA GLY A 51 -10.36 -0.01 -9.30
C GLY A 51 -9.06 -0.72 -8.93
N ALA A 52 -8.44 -0.26 -7.85
CA ALA A 52 -7.18 -0.81 -7.36
C ALA A 52 -7.40 -2.12 -6.55
N ALA A 53 -6.53 -3.12 -6.76
CA ALA A 53 -6.52 -4.36 -5.97
C ALA A 53 -5.14 -4.96 -5.56
N PRO A 54 -4.00 -4.23 -5.54
CA PRO A 54 -2.76 -4.77 -4.99
C PRO A 54 -2.83 -4.86 -3.46
N SER A 55 -2.30 -5.95 -2.91
CA SER A 55 -2.27 -6.19 -1.46
C SER A 55 -1.08 -5.47 -0.83
N PRO A 56 -1.26 -4.78 0.31
CA PRO A 56 -0.15 -4.22 1.06
C PRO A 56 0.81 -5.32 1.55
N LEU A 57 2.09 -5.01 1.60
CA LEU A 57 3.13 -5.88 2.15
C LEU A 57 3.83 -5.15 3.30
N ILE A 58 4.00 -5.83 4.43
CA ILE A 58 4.76 -5.31 5.57
C ILE A 58 6.17 -5.90 5.56
N GLU A 59 7.19 -5.04 5.63
CA GLU A 59 8.59 -5.43 5.81
C GLU A 59 9.25 -4.50 6.83
N GLY A 60 9.55 -5.03 8.02
CA GLY A 60 10.06 -4.24 9.13
C GLY A 60 9.10 -3.10 9.49
N ASP A 61 9.58 -1.86 9.41
CA ASP A 61 8.79 -0.64 9.68
C ASP A 61 8.08 -0.06 8.44
N ARG A 62 8.15 -0.76 7.31
CA ARG A 62 7.66 -0.29 6.02
C ARG A 62 6.39 -1.03 5.61
N LEU A 63 5.49 -0.29 4.97
CA LEU A 63 4.41 -0.82 4.16
C LEU A 63 4.73 -0.52 2.70
N LEU A 64 4.82 -1.58 1.89
CA LEU A 64 5.07 -1.53 0.47
C LEU A 64 3.75 -1.72 -0.29
N LEU A 65 3.54 -0.89 -1.31
CA LEU A 65 2.35 -0.98 -2.15
C LEU A 65 2.66 -0.54 -3.58
N ASN A 66 2.24 -1.36 -4.55
CA ASN A 66 2.14 -0.95 -5.95
C ASN A 66 0.93 -0.03 -6.07
N ILE A 67 1.09 1.27 -5.84
CA ILE A 67 -0.03 2.20 -5.75
C ILE A 67 -0.46 2.73 -7.11
N GLY A 68 0.44 2.69 -8.12
CA GLY A 68 0.14 3.06 -9.51
C GLY A 68 -0.10 4.55 -9.74
N GLY A 69 0.56 5.39 -8.95
CA GLY A 69 0.44 6.83 -9.00
C GLY A 69 1.43 7.50 -9.96
N ALA A 70 1.19 8.77 -10.24
CA ALA A 70 2.10 9.64 -10.97
C ALA A 70 3.26 10.15 -10.09
N HIS A 71 4.18 10.92 -10.68
CA HIS A 71 5.27 11.60 -9.95
C HIS A 71 6.17 10.64 -9.14
N ALA A 72 6.69 9.64 -9.83
CA ALA A 72 7.53 8.58 -9.29
C ALA A 72 6.82 7.69 -8.26
N ALA A 73 5.48 7.61 -8.26
CA ALA A 73 4.69 6.85 -7.30
C ALA A 73 4.06 5.59 -7.89
N GLY A 74 4.72 4.90 -8.82
CA GLY A 74 4.26 3.56 -9.24
C GLY A 74 4.26 2.60 -8.05
N ILE A 75 5.36 2.59 -7.29
CA ILE A 75 5.52 1.87 -6.03
C ILE A 75 5.85 2.87 -4.91
N VAL A 76 5.27 2.66 -3.73
CA VAL A 76 5.55 3.46 -2.54
C VAL A 76 5.95 2.58 -1.36
N ALA A 77 6.89 3.08 -0.57
CA ALA A 77 7.10 2.63 0.79
C ALA A 77 6.67 3.70 1.77
N LEU A 78 5.86 3.30 2.73
CA LEU A 78 5.33 4.16 3.78
C LEU A 78 5.82 3.66 5.13
N ASN A 79 5.98 4.57 6.08
CA ASN A 79 6.13 4.19 7.48
C ASN A 79 4.81 3.56 7.94
N LYS A 80 4.84 2.29 8.36
CA LYS A 80 3.64 1.52 8.70
C LYS A 80 2.86 2.09 9.89
N LEU A 81 3.51 2.90 10.74
CA LEU A 81 2.92 3.47 11.95
C LEU A 81 2.19 4.79 11.67
N THR A 82 2.71 5.60 10.75
CA THR A 82 2.24 6.97 10.51
C THR A 82 1.59 7.17 9.14
N GLY A 83 1.88 6.30 8.17
CA GLY A 83 1.50 6.47 6.77
C GLY A 83 2.40 7.47 6.01
N THR A 84 3.45 8.03 6.63
CA THR A 84 4.32 8.98 5.95
C THR A 84 5.18 8.28 4.89
N VAL A 85 5.35 8.93 3.74
CA VAL A 85 6.18 8.41 2.64
C VAL A 85 7.64 8.31 3.07
N ILE A 86 8.23 7.13 2.90
CA ILE A 86 9.67 6.89 3.06
C ILE A 86 10.36 7.09 1.72
N TRP A 87 9.85 6.43 0.68
CA TRP A 87 10.33 6.60 -0.69
C TRP A 87 9.23 6.29 -1.71
N LYS A 88 9.46 6.71 -2.94
CA LYS A 88 8.63 6.40 -4.11
C LYS A 88 9.54 5.99 -5.26
N ALA A 89 9.08 5.07 -6.10
CA ALA A 89 9.78 4.63 -7.30
C ALA A 89 8.83 4.38 -8.47
N LEU A 90 9.38 4.50 -9.68
CA LEU A 90 8.72 4.18 -10.97
C LEU A 90 7.52 5.08 -11.29
N ASN A 91 7.09 5.09 -12.56
CA ASN A 91 5.93 5.87 -13.02
C ASN A 91 4.84 5.00 -13.65
N ASP A 92 4.97 3.68 -13.51
CA ASP A 92 4.04 2.72 -14.08
C ASP A 92 2.68 2.78 -13.35
N GLU A 93 1.61 2.62 -14.12
CA GLU A 93 0.26 2.49 -13.56
C GLU A 93 0.14 1.19 -12.74
N ALA A 94 -0.80 1.17 -11.79
CA ALA A 94 -0.98 0.00 -10.93
C ALA A 94 -1.52 -1.17 -11.75
N GLY A 95 -0.80 -2.28 -11.72
CA GLY A 95 -1.36 -3.58 -12.00
C GLY A 95 -2.08 -4.17 -10.78
N TYR A 96 -2.62 -5.37 -10.93
CA TYR A 96 -3.16 -6.15 -9.81
C TYR A 96 -2.09 -6.96 -9.04
N ALA A 97 -0.82 -6.74 -9.37
CA ALA A 97 0.31 -7.43 -8.75
C ALA A 97 0.62 -6.84 -7.37
N SER A 98 0.77 -7.71 -6.38
CA SER A 98 1.18 -7.34 -5.02
C SER A 98 2.71 -7.44 -4.90
N PRO A 99 3.38 -6.54 -4.15
CA PRO A 99 4.80 -6.67 -3.86
C PRO A 99 5.13 -8.01 -3.18
N THR A 100 6.33 -8.53 -3.45
CA THR A 100 6.87 -9.71 -2.74
C THR A 100 8.29 -9.43 -2.31
N VAL A 101 8.72 -10.07 -1.21
CA VAL A 101 10.09 -9.95 -0.70
C VAL A 101 10.82 -11.26 -0.99
N ALA A 102 12.07 -11.16 -1.42
CA ALA A 102 12.92 -12.32 -1.61
C ALA A 102 14.34 -12.06 -1.10
N THR A 103 15.02 -13.13 -0.69
CA THR A 103 16.47 -13.11 -0.51
C THR A 103 17.11 -13.68 -1.77
N ILE A 104 17.92 -12.89 -2.47
CA ILE A 104 18.58 -13.28 -3.72
C ILE A 104 20.08 -13.08 -3.52
N GLY A 105 20.88 -14.14 -3.74
CA GLY A 105 22.33 -14.06 -3.53
C GLY A 105 22.76 -13.76 -2.09
N GLY A 106 21.89 -14.00 -1.10
CA GLY A 106 22.14 -13.67 0.31
C GLY A 106 21.69 -12.26 0.72
N GLU A 107 21.22 -11.45 -0.21
CA GLU A 107 20.74 -10.09 0.04
C GLU A 107 19.20 -10.06 0.08
N ARG A 108 18.62 -9.34 1.05
CA ARG A 108 17.16 -9.20 1.19
C ARG A 108 16.68 -8.03 0.33
N HIS A 109 15.82 -8.32 -0.66
CA HIS A 109 15.22 -7.33 -1.55
C HIS A 109 13.75 -7.12 -1.19
N ALA A 110 13.42 -5.90 -0.80
CA ALA A 110 12.09 -5.41 -0.43
C ALA A 110 11.88 -4.01 -0.99
#